data_AF-A0A377WD10-F1
#
_entry.id   AF-A0A377WD10-F1
#
_cell.length_a   1.000
_cell.length_b   1.000
_cell.length_c   1.000
_cell.angle_alpha   90.00
_cell.angle_beta   90.00
_cell.angle_gamma   90.00
#
_symmetry.space_group_name_H-M   'P 1'
#
loop_
_entity.id
_entity.type
_entity.pdbx_description
1 polymer ?
#
loop_
_entity_poly.entity_id
_entity_poly.type
_entity_poly.pdbx_seq_one_letter_code
_entity_poly.pdbx_strand_id
1 'polypeptide(L)'
;MDIINSIISLGASVMMPVIFFIIALCFGVKIGTAFKAGMLVGIGFEGVGLVIGLLLTNLGPASQAMVERIGLQLTVVDYRLAYRIDHWLGFAADAARRGGLYRHQPGHASVEINQNGEYRYF
;
A
#
# COMPACT_ATOMS: atom_id res chain seq x y z
N MET A 1 0.48 -9.68 25.74
CA MET A 1 0.03 -9.69 24.33
C MET A 1 -1.29 -8.95 24.15
N ASP A 2 -2.05 -8.69 25.22
CA ASP A 2 -3.37 -8.05 25.12
C ASP A 2 -3.32 -6.55 24.79
N ILE A 3 -2.33 -5.83 25.31
CA ILE A 3 -2.18 -4.37 25.04
C ILE A 3 -1.92 -4.08 23.56
N ILE A 4 -1.12 -4.91 22.90
CA ILE A 4 -0.80 -4.74 21.48
C ILE A 4 -2.04 -5.02 20.63
N ASN A 5 -2.81 -6.07 20.96
CA ASN A 5 -4.07 -6.38 20.28
C ASN A 5 -5.13 -5.29 20.47
N SER A 6 -5.22 -4.69 21.65
CA SER A 6 -6.13 -3.56 21.90
C SER A 6 -5.75 -2.33 21.07
N ILE A 7 -4.46 -2.02 20.94
CA ILE A 7 -3.96 -0.91 20.10
C ILE A 7 -4.24 -1.18 18.62
N ILE A 8 -4.07 -2.42 18.16
CA ILE A 8 -4.35 -2.78 16.77
C ILE A 8 -5.87 -2.77 16.48
N SER A 9 -6.71 -3.12 17.46
CA SER A 9 -8.17 -3.10 17.30
C SER A 9 -8.79 -1.70 17.19
N LEU A 10 -8.08 -0.66 17.67
CA LEU A 10 -8.49 0.74 17.55
C LEU A 10 -8.43 1.25 16.11
N GLY A 11 -7.83 0.47 15.20
CA GLY A 11 -7.82 0.74 13.77
C GLY A 11 -6.76 1.73 13.32
N ALA A 12 -6.61 1.82 11.99
CA ALA A 12 -5.62 2.69 11.33
C ALA A 12 -5.80 4.18 11.69
N SER A 13 -7.04 4.57 12.01
CA SER A 13 -7.45 5.90 12.46
C SER A 13 -6.63 6.45 13.61
N VAL A 14 -6.40 5.61 14.62
CA VAL A 14 -5.68 5.99 15.85
C VAL A 14 -4.17 5.77 15.69
N MET A 15 -3.78 4.79 14.88
CA MET A 15 -2.37 4.47 14.65
C MET A 15 -1.60 5.59 13.95
N MET A 16 -2.18 6.25 12.95
CA MET A 16 -1.53 7.34 12.22
C MET A 16 -1.09 8.51 13.13
N PRO A 17 -1.97 9.13 13.95
CA PRO A 17 -1.56 10.20 14.85
C PRO A 17 -0.51 9.76 15.89
N VAL A 18 -0.58 8.51 16.36
CA VAL A 18 0.43 7.96 17.29
C VAL A 18 1.79 7.84 16.61
N ILE A 19 1.85 7.40 15.35
CA ILE A 19 3.08 7.32 14.57
C ILE A 19 3.69 8.72 14.39
N PHE A 20 2.89 9.71 13.97
CA PHE A 20 3.36 11.09 13.82
C PHE A 20 3.82 11.72 15.13
N PHE A 21 3.17 11.37 16.25
CA PHE A 21 3.59 11.81 17.58
C PHE A 21 4.97 11.25 17.97
N ILE A 22 5.20 9.96 17.76
CA ILE A 22 6.49 9.31 18.06
C ILE A 22 7.60 9.89 17.16
N ILE A 23 7.32 10.06 15.86
CA ILE A 23 8.29 10.65 14.91
C ILE A 23 8.63 12.10 15.31
N ALA A 24 7.63 12.91 15.70
CA ALA A 24 7.85 14.27 16.15
C ALA A 24 8.72 14.34 17.42
N LEU A 25 8.55 13.39 18.35
CA LEU A 25 9.41 13.27 19.52
C LEU A 25 10.84 12.88 19.15
N CYS A 26 11.04 11.96 18.20
CA CYS A 26 12.36 11.62 17.69
C CYS A 26 13.10 12.82 17.08
N PHE A 27 12.38 13.77 16.50
CA PHE A 27 12.94 15.02 15.98
C PHE A 27 13.19 16.09 17.05
N GLY A 28 13.01 15.77 18.34
CA GLY A 28 13.28 16.70 19.44
C GLY A 28 12.22 17.78 19.64
N VAL A 29 11.02 17.58 19.09
CA VAL A 29 9.90 18.50 19.30
C VAL A 29 9.38 18.33 20.74
N LYS A 30 9.09 19.45 21.41
CA LYS A 30 8.51 19.45 22.77
C LYS A 30 7.21 18.64 22.79
N ILE A 31 7.01 17.82 23.82
CA ILE A 31 5.86 16.91 23.97
C ILE A 31 4.52 17.61 23.70
N GLY A 32 4.31 18.81 24.25
CA GLY A 32 3.06 19.56 24.05
C GLY A 32 2.83 20.00 22.59
N THR A 33 3.89 20.32 21.87
CA THR A 33 3.83 20.68 20.44
C THR A 33 3.67 19.44 19.57
N ALA A 34 4.38 18.35 19.90
CA ALA A 34 4.27 17.07 19.21
C ALA A 34 2.85 16.51 19.30
N PHE A 35 2.21 16.58 20.48
CA PHE A 35 0.85 16.09 20.68
C PHE A 35 -0.18 16.88 19.87
N LYS A 36 -0.09 18.21 19.89
CA LYS A 36 -0.93 19.07 19.05
C LYS A 36 -0.75 18.78 17.56
N ALA A 37 0.48 18.62 17.11
CA ALA A 37 0.78 18.32 15.71
C ALA A 37 0.25 16.92 15.30
N GLY A 38 0.47 15.90 16.13
CA GLY A 38 -0.02 14.55 15.90
C GLY A 38 -1.55 14.49 15.78
N MET A 39 -2.28 15.15 16.70
CA MET A 39 -3.74 15.23 16.62
C MET A 39 -4.23 16.01 15.39
N LEU A 40 -3.60 17.13 15.06
CA LEU A 40 -3.97 17.93 13.87
C LEU A 40 -3.87 17.09 12.59
N VAL A 41 -2.77 16.37 12.42
CA VAL A 41 -2.54 15.49 11.27
C VAL A 41 -3.51 14.31 11.27
N GLY A 42 -3.74 13.68 12.43
CA GLY A 42 -4.68 12.56 12.56
C GLY A 42 -6.12 12.93 12.21
N ILE A 43 -6.62 14.03 12.75
CA ILE A 43 -7.98 14.52 12.47
C ILE A 43 -8.12 14.95 11.01
N GLY A 44 -7.09 15.60 10.45
CA GLY A 44 -7.07 15.98 9.04
C GLY A 44 -7.10 14.76 8.10
N PHE A 45 -6.34 13.72 8.42
CA PHE A 45 -6.30 12.49 7.64
C PHE A 45 -7.64 11.75 7.66
N GLU A 46 -8.28 11.63 8.82
CA GLU A 46 -9.64 11.06 8.91
C GLU A 46 -10.69 11.92 8.19
N GLY A 47 -10.57 13.24 8.27
CA GLY A 47 -11.44 14.16 7.53
C GLY A 47 -11.41 13.91 6.01
N VAL A 48 -10.23 13.62 5.46
CA VAL A 48 -10.09 13.25 4.03
C VAL A 48 -10.80 11.93 3.74
N GLY A 49 -10.66 10.92 4.60
CA GLY A 49 -11.36 9.64 4.47
C GLY A 49 -12.87 9.81 4.43
N LEU A 50 -13.43 10.63 5.33
CA LEU A 50 -14.86 10.96 5.36
C LEU A 50 -15.31 11.67 4.09
N VAL A 51 -14.56 12.68 3.62
CA VAL A 51 -14.89 13.40 2.38
C VAL A 51 -14.85 12.47 1.18
N ILE A 52 -13.80 11.64 1.06
CA ILE A 52 -13.70 10.66 -0.03
C ILE A 52 -14.87 9.67 0.04
N GLY A 53 -15.21 9.17 1.23
CA GLY A 53 -16.35 8.28 1.43
C GLY A 53 -17.67 8.93 0.99
N LEU A 54 -17.91 10.19 1.35
CA LEU A 54 -19.08 10.95 0.92
C LEU A 54 -19.10 11.13 -0.60
N LEU A 55 -17.97 11.49 -1.21
CA LEU A 55 -17.86 11.63 -2.65
C LEU A 55 -18.10 10.29 -3.34
N LEU A 56 -17.52 9.18 -2.88
CA LEU A 56 -17.74 7.85 -3.47
C LEU A 56 -19.18 7.36 -3.31
N THR A 57 -19.82 7.65 -2.19
CA THR A 57 -21.21 7.26 -1.94
C THR A 57 -22.18 7.99 -2.86
N ASN A 58 -21.93 9.26 -3.15
CA ASN A 58 -22.80 10.09 -4.00
C ASN A 58 -22.44 10.03 -5.49
N LEU A 59 -21.14 10.02 -5.81
CA LEU A 59 -20.63 9.98 -7.19
C LEU A 59 -20.49 8.57 -7.72
N GLY A 60 -20.42 7.53 -6.87
CA GLY A 60 -20.34 6.13 -7.31
C GLY A 60 -21.50 5.73 -8.22
N PRO A 61 -22.76 5.87 -7.79
CA PRO A 61 -23.93 5.56 -8.62
C PRO A 61 -24.02 6.43 -9.88
N ALA A 62 -23.69 7.73 -9.76
CA ALA A 62 -23.67 8.65 -10.90
C ALA A 62 -22.60 8.28 -11.93
N SER A 63 -21.42 7.85 -11.48
CA SER A 63 -20.32 7.41 -12.34
C SER A 63 -20.66 6.10 -13.05
N GLN A 64 -21.32 5.15 -12.36
CA GLN A 64 -21.79 3.90 -12.98
C GLN A 64 -22.86 4.18 -14.04
N ALA A 65 -23.83 5.04 -13.73
CA ALA A 65 -24.86 5.45 -14.69
C ALA A 65 -24.29 6.20 -15.90
N MET A 66 -23.21 6.96 -15.71
CA MET A 66 -22.51 7.63 -16.82
C MET A 66 -21.76 6.62 -17.71
N VAL A 67 -21.09 5.63 -17.11
CA VAL A 67 -20.42 4.55 -17.87
C VAL A 67 -21.42 3.72 -18.67
N GLU A 68 -22.58 3.39 -18.10
CA GLU A 68 -23.65 2.65 -18.77
C GLU A 68 -24.25 3.42 -19.95
N ARG A 69 -24.46 4.73 -19.81
CA ARG A 69 -25.00 5.59 -20.88
C ARG A 69 -24.00 5.92 -21.99
N ILE A 70 -22.70 5.96 -21.66
CA ILE A 70 -21.63 6.23 -22.62
C ILE A 70 -21.16 4.94 -23.34
N GLY A 71 -21.65 3.76 -22.92
CA GLY A 71 -21.36 2.48 -23.58
C GLY A 71 -19.91 2.03 -23.44
N LEU A 72 -19.20 2.60 -22.48
CA LEU A 72 -17.77 2.39 -22.28
C LEU A 72 -17.61 1.16 -21.36
N GLN A 73 -17.46 -0.04 -21.93
CA GLN A 73 -17.11 -1.25 -21.17
C GLN A 73 -15.66 -1.12 -20.65
N LEU A 74 -15.45 -0.38 -19.56
CA LEU A 74 -14.11 -0.19 -18.99
C LEU A 74 -13.69 -1.40 -18.15
N THR A 75 -13.01 -2.36 -18.77
CA THR A 75 -12.04 -3.25 -18.09
C THR A 75 -10.82 -2.47 -17.56
N VAL A 76 -10.74 -1.16 -17.83
CA VAL A 76 -9.51 -0.34 -17.80
C VAL A 76 -9.39 0.52 -16.54
N VAL A 77 -10.36 0.55 -15.61
CA VAL A 77 -10.18 1.34 -14.37
C VAL A 77 -9.25 0.63 -13.36
N ASP A 78 -9.02 -0.69 -13.49
CA ASP A 78 -8.29 -1.49 -12.50
C ASP A 78 -6.98 -2.15 -12.99
N TYR A 79 -6.34 -1.63 -14.04
CA TYR A 79 -5.01 -2.15 -14.45
C TYR A 79 -3.87 -1.36 -13.80
N ARG A 80 -4.02 -0.06 -13.59
CA ARG A 80 -2.90 0.84 -13.28
C ARG A 80 -2.21 0.60 -11.92
N LEU A 81 -2.88 -0.03 -10.95
CA LEU A 81 -2.23 -0.39 -9.69
C LEU A 81 -1.36 -1.64 -9.87
N ALA A 82 -1.87 -2.67 -10.55
CA ALA A 82 -1.14 -3.91 -10.86
C ALA A 82 0.09 -3.69 -11.76
N TYR A 83 -0.03 -2.84 -12.79
CA TYR A 83 1.06 -2.42 -13.69
C TYR A 83 2.05 -1.42 -13.08
N ARG A 84 1.84 -1.02 -11.82
CA ARG A 84 2.84 -0.27 -11.06
C ARG A 84 3.66 -1.24 -10.22
N ILE A 85 3.03 -2.21 -9.57
CA ILE A 85 3.72 -3.16 -8.68
C ILE A 85 4.71 -4.06 -9.44
N ASP A 86 4.34 -4.54 -10.62
CA ASP A 86 5.23 -5.30 -11.52
C ASP A 86 6.50 -4.53 -11.89
N HIS A 87 6.39 -3.23 -12.19
CA HIS A 87 7.53 -2.38 -12.54
C HIS A 87 8.42 -2.10 -11.32
N TRP A 88 7.84 -1.86 -10.15
CA TRP A 88 8.61 -1.68 -8.90
C TRP A 88 9.31 -2.97 -8.45
N LEU A 89 8.67 -4.13 -8.60
CA LEU A 89 9.28 -5.44 -8.37
C LEU A 89 10.43 -5.70 -9.36
N GLY A 90 10.25 -5.36 -10.63
CA GLY A 90 11.30 -5.43 -11.64
C GLY A 90 12.52 -4.57 -11.26
N PHE A 91 12.30 -3.33 -10.84
CA PHE A 91 13.37 -2.43 -10.41
C PHE A 91 14.08 -2.91 -9.15
N ALA A 92 13.34 -3.45 -8.18
CA ALA A 92 13.90 -4.02 -6.95
C ALA A 92 14.74 -5.28 -7.23
N ALA A 93 14.27 -6.15 -8.13
CA ALA A 93 15.01 -7.33 -8.56
C ALA A 93 16.28 -6.96 -9.35
N ASP A 94 16.25 -5.89 -10.15
CA ASP A 94 17.41 -5.40 -10.88
C ASP A 94 18.43 -4.73 -9.95
N ALA A 95 17.97 -3.99 -8.94
CA ALA A 95 18.81 -3.44 -7.88
C ALA A 95 19.50 -4.53 -7.05
N ALA A 96 18.77 -5.60 -6.70
CA ALA A 96 19.32 -6.74 -5.98
C ALA A 96 20.33 -7.55 -6.83
N ARG A 97 20.12 -7.64 -8.16
CA ARG A 97 21.08 -8.22 -9.11
C ARG A 97 22.37 -7.43 -9.18
N ARG A 98 22.28 -6.10 -9.20
CA ARG A 98 23.46 -5.21 -9.22
C ARG A 98 24.19 -5.16 -7.87
N GLY A 99 23.49 -5.43 -6.76
CA GLY A 99 24.05 -5.48 -5.41
C GLY A 99 24.79 -6.78 -5.05
N GLY A 100 24.92 -7.74 -5.97
CA GLY A 100 25.64 -9.00 -5.71
C GLY A 100 25.00 -9.93 -4.67
N LEU A 101 23.73 -9.68 -4.32
CA LEU A 101 22.99 -10.44 -3.28
C LEU A 101 22.41 -11.77 -3.80
N TYR A 102 22.48 -12.02 -5.11
CA TYR A 102 22.26 -13.34 -5.70
C TYR A 102 23.61 -14.04 -5.88
N ARG A 103 24.12 -14.63 -4.80
CA ARG A 103 25.20 -15.61 -4.92
C ARG A 103 24.58 -16.85 -5.57
N HIS A 104 25.04 -17.20 -6.77
CA HIS A 104 24.82 -18.54 -7.33
C HIS A 104 25.25 -19.55 -6.26
N GLN A 105 24.29 -20.21 -5.62
CA GLN A 105 24.55 -21.38 -4.78
C GLN A 105 24.87 -22.52 -5.77
N PRO A 106 26.13 -22.98 -5.88
CA PRO A 106 26.45 -24.03 -6.83
C PRO A 106 25.88 -25.34 -6.28
N GLY A 107 24.90 -25.91 -6.96
CA GLY A 107 24.35 -27.23 -6.63
C GLY A 107 22.83 -27.36 -6.49
N HIS A 108 22.03 -26.37 -6.88
CA HIS A 108 20.57 -26.57 -6.98
C HIS A 108 20.10 -26.48 -8.43
N ALA A 109 19.29 -27.48 -8.76
CA ALA A 109 18.85 -27.82 -10.09
C ALA A 109 18.28 -26.63 -10.85
N SER A 110 18.61 -26.53 -12.14
CA SER A 110 18.02 -25.50 -13.01
C SER A 110 16.55 -25.86 -13.15
N VAL A 111 15.64 -25.00 -12.68
CA VAL A 111 14.20 -25.22 -12.86
C VAL A 111 13.79 -24.51 -14.13
N GLU A 112 13.57 -25.28 -15.20
CA GLU A 112 12.98 -24.76 -16.42
C GLU A 112 11.48 -25.03 -16.40
N ILE A 113 10.69 -23.97 -16.56
CA ILE A 113 9.25 -24.06 -16.67
C ILE A 113 8.96 -24.32 -18.15
N ASN A 114 8.50 -25.52 -18.48
CA ASN A 114 8.04 -25.84 -19.83
C ASN A 114 6.82 -24.95 -20.15
N GLN A 115 6.54 -24.71 -21.43
CA GLN A 115 5.38 -23.95 -21.91
C GLN A 115 4.02 -24.49 -21.41
N ASN A 116 4.01 -25.68 -20.79
CA ASN A 116 2.86 -26.31 -20.14
C ASN A 116 2.75 -26.04 -18.62
N GLY A 117 3.67 -25.25 -18.03
CA GLY A 117 3.66 -24.90 -16.61
C GLY A 117 4.23 -25.98 -15.66
N GLU A 118 4.83 -27.04 -16.20
CA GLU A 118 5.47 -28.10 -15.42
C GLU A 118 6.89 -27.73 -15.03
N TYR A 119 7.22 -27.93 -13.75
CA TYR A 119 8.56 -27.71 -13.19
C TYR A 119 9.45 -28.93 -13.45
N ARG A 120 10.46 -28.78 -14.31
CA ARG A 120 11.53 -29.78 -14.45
C ARG A 120 12.77 -29.33 -13.69
N TYR A 121 13.27 -30.20 -12.80
CA TYR A 121 14.50 -30.00 -12.06
C TYR A 121 15.66 -30.68 -12.82
N PHE A 122 16.66 -29.91 -13.26
CA PHE A 122 17.92 -30.40 -13.85
C PHE A 122 19.07 -30.43 -12.85
#